data_AF-A0AAN7WGF7-F1
#
_entry.id   AF-A0AAN7WGF7-F1
#
_cell.length_a   1.000
_cell.length_b   1.000
_cell.length_c   1.000
_cell.angle_alpha   90.00
_cell.angle_beta   90.00
_cell.angle_gamma   90.00
#
_symmetry.space_group_name_H-M   'P 1'
#
loop_
_entity.id
_entity.type
_entity.pdbx_description
1 polymer ?
#
loop_
_entity_poly.entity_id
_entity_poly.type
_entity_poly.pdbx_seq_one_letter_code
_entity_poly.pdbx_strand_id
1 'polypeptide(L)'
;MPASPAAATRQEHPTPVTENITAHTTKFHGPPSALYDKSHPTGNKEPNLSSQFLGQWKSHLFAEASRQRQLETIGPRSRNSNFGDLDPETGTQLLDAFWNRQHCSGPMVYRPAFTRDMSCNGPYFTPLLLNAMLFATAEHNPNDAGQCSTVDGCAGGTSFRNSVEVILYQPDTQALCKSRVTTIQALLLMSDALFRWCDERSLSWHYMGIAINMIIDLGIHTTRSRFYKSGSLEDQEIGRRVFWAAYGKLHEA
;
A
#
# COMPACT_ATOMS: atom_id res chain seq x y z
N MET A 1 75.55 46.14 8.20
CA MET A 1 75.04 46.49 9.54
C MET A 1 74.32 45.26 10.09
N PRO A 2 74.66 44.83 11.31
CA PRO A 2 74.24 43.57 11.96
C PRO A 2 72.94 43.81 12.79
N ALA A 3 72.28 42.89 13.49
CA ALA A 3 72.62 41.58 14.06
C ALA A 3 71.34 40.73 14.29
N SER A 4 71.54 39.41 14.24
CA SER A 4 70.73 38.30 14.81
C SER A 4 70.59 38.40 16.35
N PRO A 5 70.09 37.39 17.11
CA PRO A 5 69.04 36.36 16.91
C PRO A 5 68.16 36.19 18.20
N ALA A 6 67.26 35.19 18.26
CA ALA A 6 67.28 34.11 19.27
C ALA A 6 65.95 33.34 19.36
N ALA A 7 66.06 32.01 19.29
CA ALA A 7 65.03 31.05 19.68
C ALA A 7 65.01 30.86 21.20
N ALA A 8 63.85 30.63 21.81
CA ALA A 8 63.71 29.78 23.00
C ALA A 8 62.23 29.41 23.28
N THR A 9 62.01 28.12 23.31
CA THR A 9 60.81 27.38 23.73
C THR A 9 60.55 27.49 25.23
N ARG A 10 59.28 27.66 25.68
CA ARG A 10 58.72 26.88 26.82
C ARG A 10 57.21 27.02 26.99
N GLN A 11 56.59 25.88 27.31
CA GLN A 11 55.21 25.65 27.70
C GLN A 11 54.79 26.50 28.92
N GLU A 12 53.52 26.91 29.00
CA GLU A 12 52.50 26.33 29.89
C GLU A 12 51.24 27.22 29.94
N HIS A 13 50.09 26.57 30.09
CA HIS A 13 48.75 27.16 30.12
C HIS A 13 48.36 27.48 31.58
N PRO A 14 47.68 28.60 31.85
CA PRO A 14 46.66 28.56 32.89
C PRO A 14 45.34 29.25 32.49
N THR A 15 44.29 28.42 32.54
CA THR A 15 42.92 28.66 33.04
C THR A 15 42.12 29.90 32.59
N PRO A 16 40.92 29.72 32.00
CA PRO A 16 39.94 30.79 31.92
C PRO A 16 39.23 30.99 33.27
N VAL A 17 38.99 32.27 33.55
CA VAL A 17 38.18 32.82 34.63
C VAL A 17 36.76 32.25 34.57
N THR A 18 36.28 31.78 35.72
CA THR A 18 34.91 31.35 35.98
C THR A 18 33.95 32.52 35.83
N GLU A 19 33.09 32.49 34.81
CA GLU A 19 31.80 33.19 34.87
C GLU A 19 30.67 32.20 34.57
N ASN A 20 29.90 31.94 35.62
CA ASN A 20 28.69 31.13 35.63
C ASN A 20 27.63 31.78 34.75
N ILE A 21 27.30 31.14 33.62
CA ILE A 21 26.02 31.37 32.95
C ILE A 21 25.24 30.06 32.97
N THR A 22 24.07 30.17 33.59
CA THR A 22 23.09 29.15 33.95
C THR A 22 22.73 28.23 32.79
N ALA A 23 22.95 26.94 33.00
CA ALA A 23 22.59 25.87 32.09
C ALA A 23 21.06 25.61 32.14
N HIS A 24 20.40 25.76 30.99
CA HIS A 24 19.14 25.07 30.71
C HIS A 24 19.28 24.28 29.40
N THR A 25 20.08 23.21 29.46
CA THR A 25 20.05 22.15 28.44
C THR A 25 19.31 20.96 29.02
N THR A 26 18.02 20.82 28.74
CA THR A 26 17.30 19.57 29.01
C THR A 26 17.61 18.56 27.89
N LYS A 27 18.82 18.00 27.94
CA LYS A 27 19.15 16.77 27.21
C LYS A 27 18.44 15.61 27.89
N PHE A 28 17.21 15.34 27.48
CA PHE A 28 16.51 14.12 27.84
C PHE A 28 17.03 12.98 26.97
N HIS A 29 18.08 12.30 27.45
CA HIS A 29 18.44 10.98 26.95
C HIS A 29 17.82 9.95 27.91
N GLY A 30 16.64 9.45 27.54
CA GLY A 30 16.13 8.22 28.13
C GLY A 30 17.08 7.05 27.81
N PRO A 31 17.15 6.02 28.66
CA PRO A 31 18.05 4.90 28.45
C PRO A 31 17.77 4.21 27.10
N PRO A 32 18.81 3.85 26.32
CA PRO A 32 18.64 3.11 25.08
C PRO A 32 17.98 1.76 25.38
N SER A 33 16.93 1.44 24.63
CA SER A 33 16.00 0.32 24.86
C SER A 33 16.59 -1.10 24.68
N ALA A 34 17.89 -1.30 24.89
CA ALA A 34 18.53 -2.61 24.74
C ALA A 34 18.58 -3.44 26.05
N LEU A 35 18.27 -2.85 27.21
CA LEU A 35 18.28 -3.55 28.52
C LEU A 35 17.10 -3.12 29.39
N TYR A 36 15.88 -3.27 28.89
CA TYR A 36 14.68 -3.17 29.72
C TYR A 36 14.17 -4.57 30.06
N ASP A 37 14.81 -5.21 31.04
CA ASP A 37 14.28 -6.42 31.66
C ASP A 37 13.27 -6.03 32.75
N LYS A 38 11.99 -5.99 32.37
CA LYS A 38 10.91 -6.07 33.34
C LYS A 38 10.62 -7.55 33.57
N SER A 39 11.15 -8.06 34.67
CA SER A 39 10.66 -9.26 35.32
C SER A 39 9.18 -9.07 35.68
N HIS A 40 8.31 -9.46 34.75
CA HIS A 40 6.89 -9.64 35.03
C HIS A 40 6.72 -10.97 35.79
N PRO A 41 5.97 -11.00 36.91
CA PRO A 41 5.64 -12.26 37.57
C PRO A 41 4.85 -13.15 36.60
N THR A 42 5.29 -14.40 36.50
CA THR A 42 4.62 -15.50 35.80
C THR A 42 3.15 -15.60 36.22
N GLY A 43 2.22 -15.34 35.30
CA GLY A 43 0.80 -15.37 35.62
C GLY A 43 -0.10 -15.08 34.42
N ASN A 44 -0.10 -16.01 33.46
CA ASN A 44 -1.26 -16.52 32.71
C ASN A 44 -0.79 -17.04 31.35
N LYS A 45 -0.84 -18.37 31.18
CA LYS A 45 -0.83 -18.99 29.86
C LYS A 45 -2.10 -18.51 29.15
N GLU A 46 -2.00 -17.46 28.34
CA GLU A 46 -3.01 -17.26 27.29
C GLU A 46 -3.02 -18.56 26.46
N PRO A 47 -4.15 -19.26 26.39
CA PRO A 47 -4.16 -20.60 25.85
C PRO A 47 -3.87 -20.57 24.34
N ASN A 48 -3.47 -21.72 23.83
CA ASN A 48 -3.41 -22.16 22.42
C ASN A 48 -4.62 -21.78 21.52
N LEU A 49 -5.57 -21.01 22.01
CA LEU A 49 -6.75 -20.53 21.31
C LEU A 49 -6.39 -19.58 20.18
N SER A 50 -5.35 -18.73 20.33
CA SER A 50 -4.91 -17.83 19.27
C SER A 50 -4.29 -18.58 18.09
N SER A 51 -3.46 -19.59 18.34
CA SER A 51 -2.84 -20.42 17.30
C SER A 51 -3.85 -21.35 16.62
N GLN A 52 -4.78 -21.92 17.38
CA GLN A 52 -5.85 -22.78 16.86
C GLN A 52 -6.89 -22.00 16.06
N PHE A 53 -7.32 -20.83 16.57
CA PHE A 53 -8.13 -19.88 15.81
C PHE A 53 -7.38 -19.42 14.55
N LEU A 54 -6.06 -19.20 14.67
CA LEU A 54 -5.17 -18.91 13.54
C LEU A 54 -4.94 -20.13 12.59
N GLY A 55 -5.35 -21.34 12.96
CA GLY A 55 -5.41 -22.48 12.04
C GLY A 55 -6.76 -22.55 11.33
N GLN A 56 -7.83 -22.32 12.08
CA GLN A 56 -9.21 -22.39 11.61
C GLN A 56 -9.56 -21.27 10.62
N TRP A 57 -9.18 -20.00 10.88
CA TRP A 57 -9.39 -18.91 9.92
C TRP A 57 -8.68 -19.16 8.57
N LYS A 58 -7.44 -19.66 8.59
CA LYS A 58 -6.64 -19.97 7.40
C LYS A 58 -7.33 -21.07 6.61
N SER A 59 -7.65 -22.19 7.27
CA SER A 59 -8.33 -23.31 6.60
C SER A 59 -9.67 -22.90 6.01
N HIS A 60 -10.45 -22.06 6.69
CA HIS A 60 -11.69 -21.49 6.16
C HIS A 60 -11.45 -20.64 4.90
N LEU A 61 -10.52 -19.68 4.95
CA LEU A 61 -10.19 -18.82 3.81
C LEU A 61 -9.60 -19.64 2.64
N PHE A 62 -8.81 -20.67 2.92
CA PHE A 62 -8.29 -21.58 1.88
C PHE A 62 -9.40 -22.39 1.22
N ALA A 63 -10.34 -22.94 2.00
CA ALA A 63 -11.48 -23.66 1.47
C ALA A 63 -12.35 -22.75 0.58
N GLU A 64 -12.64 -21.53 1.05
CA GLU A 64 -13.42 -20.56 0.31
C GLU A 64 -12.69 -20.10 -0.97
N ALA A 65 -11.39 -19.79 -0.89
CA ALA A 65 -10.59 -19.44 -2.06
C ALA A 65 -10.54 -20.56 -3.09
N SER A 66 -10.43 -21.82 -2.65
CA SER A 66 -10.42 -22.99 -3.52
C SER A 66 -11.76 -23.15 -4.23
N ARG A 67 -12.86 -22.96 -3.50
CA ARG A 67 -14.23 -22.99 -4.05
C ARG A 67 -14.44 -21.89 -5.08
N GLN A 68 -14.02 -20.66 -4.77
CA GLN A 68 -14.13 -19.53 -5.70
C GLN A 68 -13.33 -19.78 -6.97
N ARG A 69 -12.10 -20.31 -6.87
CA ARG A 69 -11.27 -20.63 -8.04
C ARG A 69 -11.94 -21.64 -8.98
N GLN A 70 -12.66 -22.63 -8.45
CA GLN A 70 -13.43 -23.57 -9.27
C GLN A 70 -14.56 -22.87 -10.02
N LEU A 71 -15.23 -21.90 -9.40
CA LEU A 71 -16.28 -21.11 -10.03
C LEU A 71 -15.74 -20.15 -11.11
N GLU A 72 -14.53 -19.62 -10.94
CA GLU A 72 -13.89 -18.78 -11.97
C GLU A 72 -13.75 -19.51 -13.31
N THR A 73 -13.47 -20.82 -13.29
CA THR A 73 -13.37 -21.65 -14.51
C THR A 73 -14.70 -21.77 -15.26
N ILE A 74 -15.83 -21.63 -14.56
CA ILE A 74 -17.18 -21.85 -15.09
C ILE A 74 -17.87 -20.52 -15.48
N GLY A 75 -17.39 -19.39 -14.98
CA GLY A 75 -18.03 -18.07 -15.10
C GLY A 75 -17.49 -17.06 -16.13
N PRO A 76 -16.85 -17.41 -17.27
CA PRO A 76 -16.26 -16.41 -18.16
C PRO A 76 -17.31 -15.47 -18.79
N ARG A 77 -18.57 -15.90 -18.90
CA ARG A 77 -19.65 -15.10 -19.52
C ARG A 77 -20.00 -13.83 -18.75
N SER A 78 -19.89 -13.81 -17.42
CA SER A 78 -20.24 -12.63 -16.61
C SER A 78 -19.12 -11.58 -16.59
N ARG A 79 -17.89 -11.96 -16.94
CA ARG A 79 -16.73 -11.06 -16.94
C ARG A 79 -16.81 -10.05 -18.10
N ASN A 80 -17.36 -10.48 -19.23
CA ASN A 80 -17.31 -9.75 -20.50
C ASN A 80 -18.10 -8.43 -20.49
N SER A 81 -19.17 -8.31 -19.70
CA SER A 81 -20.00 -7.09 -19.65
C SER A 81 -19.39 -5.95 -18.83
N ASN A 82 -18.38 -6.24 -18.00
CA ASN A 82 -17.78 -5.25 -17.10
C ASN A 82 -16.69 -4.40 -17.75
N PHE A 83 -16.23 -4.78 -18.94
CA PHE A 83 -15.13 -4.10 -19.65
C PHE A 83 -15.60 -2.90 -20.49
N GLY A 84 -16.91 -2.63 -20.54
CA GLY A 84 -17.45 -1.48 -21.29
C GLY A 84 -17.16 -1.62 -22.79
N ASP A 85 -16.48 -0.61 -23.36
CA ASP A 85 -16.13 -0.55 -24.78
C ASP A 85 -14.87 -1.36 -25.15
N LEU A 86 -14.18 -1.94 -24.15
CA LEU A 86 -13.00 -2.73 -24.39
C LEU A 86 -13.38 -4.12 -24.88
N ASP A 87 -12.56 -4.64 -25.79
CA ASP A 87 -12.64 -6.04 -26.19
C ASP A 87 -12.50 -6.96 -24.96
N PRO A 88 -13.49 -7.83 -24.69
CA PRO A 88 -13.49 -8.69 -23.50
C PRO A 88 -12.29 -9.64 -23.42
N GLU A 89 -11.72 -10.03 -24.57
CA GLU A 89 -10.54 -10.89 -24.61
C GLU A 89 -9.32 -10.12 -24.09
N THR A 90 -9.10 -8.91 -24.60
CA THR A 90 -8.04 -8.01 -24.14
C THR A 90 -8.17 -7.69 -22.64
N GLY A 91 -9.39 -7.37 -22.17
CA GLY A 91 -9.64 -7.11 -20.75
C GLY A 91 -9.36 -8.32 -19.86
N THR A 92 -9.67 -9.53 -20.34
CA THR A 92 -9.37 -10.78 -19.64
C THR A 92 -7.88 -11.06 -19.59
N GLN A 93 -7.15 -10.87 -20.69
CA GLN A 93 -5.70 -11.06 -20.75
C GLN A 93 -4.97 -10.12 -19.78
N LEU A 94 -5.37 -8.85 -19.72
CA LEU A 94 -4.81 -7.88 -18.78
C LEU A 94 -5.09 -8.26 -17.33
N LEU A 95 -6.32 -8.67 -17.03
CA LEU A 95 -6.69 -9.10 -15.70
C LEU A 95 -5.93 -10.37 -15.26
N ASP A 96 -5.71 -11.32 -16.18
CA ASP A 96 -4.91 -12.50 -15.90
C ASP A 96 -3.43 -12.15 -15.69
N ALA A 97 -2.90 -11.20 -16.46
CA ALA A 97 -1.56 -10.65 -16.25
C ALA A 97 -1.43 -9.99 -14.86
N PHE A 98 -2.46 -9.28 -14.40
CA PHE A 98 -2.51 -8.69 -13.05
C PHE A 98 -2.36 -9.77 -11.99
N TRP A 99 -3.17 -10.84 -12.08
CA TRP A 99 -3.13 -11.92 -11.10
C TRP A 99 -1.79 -12.65 -11.07
N ASN A 100 -1.15 -12.83 -12.23
CA ASN A 100 0.17 -13.44 -12.31
C ASN A 100 1.28 -12.58 -11.68
N ARG A 101 1.11 -11.24 -11.69
CA ARG A 101 2.08 -10.28 -11.16
C ARG A 101 1.73 -9.73 -9.79
N GLN A 102 0.64 -10.19 -9.19
CA GLN A 102 0.12 -9.66 -7.93
C GLN A 102 1.14 -9.72 -6.78
N HIS A 103 2.07 -10.68 -6.80
CA HIS A 103 3.15 -10.78 -5.83
C HIS A 103 4.10 -9.58 -5.85
N CYS A 104 4.26 -8.90 -7.00
CA CYS A 104 5.18 -7.78 -7.18
C CYS A 104 4.51 -6.41 -6.91
N SER A 105 3.23 -6.25 -7.20
CA SER A 105 2.50 -4.98 -6.92
C SER A 105 1.96 -4.90 -5.48
N GLY A 106 2.10 -5.98 -4.72
CA GLY A 106 1.53 -6.14 -3.38
C GLY A 106 0.14 -6.79 -3.45
N PRO A 107 -0.18 -7.76 -2.57
CA PRO A 107 -1.40 -8.56 -2.67
C PRO A 107 -2.66 -7.82 -2.18
N MET A 108 -2.82 -6.54 -2.54
CA MET A 108 -3.84 -5.64 -2.00
C MET A 108 -5.27 -6.02 -2.40
N VAL A 109 -5.46 -6.66 -3.55
CA VAL A 109 -6.77 -7.13 -4.04
C VAL A 109 -6.93 -8.62 -3.74
N TYR A 110 -7.95 -9.03 -2.99
CA TYR A 110 -8.19 -10.45 -2.74
C TYR A 110 -8.96 -11.08 -3.91
N ARG A 111 -8.26 -11.83 -4.78
CA ARG A 111 -8.82 -12.42 -6.00
C ARG A 111 -10.16 -13.15 -5.80
N PRO A 112 -10.32 -14.05 -4.81
CA PRO A 112 -11.60 -14.75 -4.61
C PRO A 112 -12.78 -13.80 -4.42
N ALA A 113 -12.62 -12.76 -3.59
CA ALA A 113 -13.66 -11.76 -3.36
C ALA A 113 -13.90 -10.91 -4.61
N PHE A 114 -12.82 -10.45 -5.26
CA PHE A 114 -12.92 -9.61 -6.45
C PHE A 114 -13.63 -10.33 -7.60
N THR A 115 -13.24 -11.56 -7.94
CA THR A 115 -13.83 -12.27 -9.09
C THR A 115 -15.29 -12.64 -8.84
N ARG A 116 -15.64 -13.02 -7.61
CA ARG A 116 -17.03 -13.23 -7.19
C ARG A 116 -17.84 -11.94 -7.35
N ASP A 117 -17.33 -10.85 -6.80
CA ASP A 117 -18.04 -9.58 -6.76
C ASP A 117 -18.11 -8.91 -8.14
N MET A 118 -17.17 -9.20 -9.04
CA MET A 118 -17.24 -8.83 -10.46
C MET A 118 -18.41 -9.50 -11.18
N SER A 119 -18.78 -10.71 -10.78
CA SER A 119 -19.89 -11.44 -11.39
C SER A 119 -21.26 -11.05 -10.80
N CYS A 120 -21.27 -10.63 -9.54
CA CYS A 120 -22.49 -10.37 -8.78
C CYS A 120 -22.70 -8.89 -8.39
N ASN A 121 -21.85 -7.97 -8.85
CA ASN A 121 -21.78 -6.57 -8.39
C ASN A 121 -21.69 -6.46 -6.86
N GLY A 122 -20.75 -7.21 -6.27
CA GLY A 122 -20.52 -7.23 -4.83
C GLY A 122 -19.65 -6.06 -4.31
N PRO A 123 -19.45 -5.97 -2.99
CA PRO A 123 -18.79 -4.83 -2.33
C PRO A 123 -17.30 -4.65 -2.65
N TYR A 124 -16.59 -5.72 -3.03
CA TYR A 124 -15.17 -5.72 -3.36
C TYR A 124 -14.87 -5.62 -4.85
N PHE A 125 -15.89 -5.26 -5.64
CA PHE A 125 -15.74 -4.92 -7.04
C PHE A 125 -16.31 -3.52 -7.30
N THR A 126 -15.54 -2.70 -8.02
CA THR A 126 -16.02 -1.42 -8.55
C THR A 126 -15.38 -1.19 -9.92
N PRO A 127 -16.06 -0.45 -10.84
CA PRO A 127 -15.44 -0.02 -12.09
C PRO A 127 -14.16 0.78 -11.87
N LEU A 128 -14.09 1.56 -10.78
CA LEU A 128 -12.86 2.27 -10.37
C LEU A 128 -11.69 1.30 -10.14
N LEU A 129 -11.92 0.25 -9.34
CA LEU A 129 -10.89 -0.73 -9.03
C LEU A 129 -10.47 -1.54 -10.26
N LEU A 130 -11.44 -1.95 -11.10
CA LEU A 130 -11.16 -2.66 -12.34
C LEU A 130 -10.26 -1.83 -13.26
N ASN A 131 -10.63 -0.57 -13.54
CA ASN A 131 -9.82 0.29 -14.41
C ASN A 131 -8.42 0.54 -13.84
N ALA A 132 -8.27 0.69 -12.52
CA ALA A 132 -6.97 0.83 -11.89
C ALA A 132 -6.10 -0.44 -12.02
N MET A 133 -6.70 -1.63 -11.91
CA MET A 133 -6.00 -2.90 -12.15
C MET A 133 -5.54 -3.02 -13.60
N LEU A 134 -6.40 -2.68 -14.56
CA LEU A 134 -6.08 -2.72 -15.99
C LEU A 134 -4.96 -1.72 -16.33
N PHE A 135 -5.04 -0.50 -15.79
CA PHE A 135 -3.98 0.51 -15.92
C PHE A 135 -2.63 0.00 -15.41
N ALA A 136 -2.59 -0.57 -14.21
CA ALA A 136 -1.37 -1.09 -13.60
C ALA A 136 -0.71 -2.22 -14.41
N THR A 137 -1.47 -2.93 -15.25
CA THR A 137 -0.96 -3.96 -16.16
C THR A 137 -0.68 -3.49 -17.56
N ALA A 138 -1.20 -2.33 -17.96
CA ALA A 138 -1.11 -1.83 -19.33
C ALA A 138 0.35 -1.61 -19.76
N GLU A 139 1.24 -1.27 -18.83
CA GLU A 139 2.71 -1.19 -19.00
C GLU A 139 3.31 -2.43 -19.69
N HIS A 140 2.72 -3.61 -19.45
CA HIS A 140 3.27 -4.88 -19.91
C HIS A 140 2.62 -5.38 -21.20
N ASN A 141 1.77 -4.58 -21.85
CA ASN A 141 1.18 -4.99 -23.12
C ASN A 141 2.23 -5.00 -24.23
N PRO A 142 2.45 -6.14 -24.90
CA PRO A 142 3.46 -6.27 -25.95
C PRO A 142 3.15 -5.40 -27.18
N ASN A 143 1.88 -5.04 -27.41
CA ASN A 143 1.46 -4.19 -28.52
C ASN A 143 1.96 -2.74 -28.40
N ASP A 144 2.38 -2.31 -27.19
CA ASP A 144 2.82 -0.94 -26.92
C ASP A 144 4.35 -0.79 -27.01
N ALA A 145 5.09 -1.90 -27.05
CA ALA A 145 6.55 -1.92 -27.14
C ALA A 145 7.10 -1.29 -28.44
N GLY A 146 6.25 -1.06 -29.45
CA GLY A 146 6.60 -0.41 -30.71
C GLY A 146 6.29 1.09 -30.79
N GLN A 147 5.56 1.67 -29.81
CA GLN A 147 5.15 3.09 -29.80
C GLN A 147 5.87 3.91 -28.72
N CYS A 148 7.10 3.52 -28.38
CA CYS A 148 7.99 4.22 -27.46
C CYS A 148 8.56 5.54 -28.05
N SER A 149 7.71 6.35 -28.68
CA SER A 149 8.03 7.65 -29.27
C SER A 149 7.14 8.79 -28.76
N THR A 150 6.24 8.53 -27.81
CA THR A 150 5.44 9.58 -27.16
C THR A 150 6.15 10.10 -25.92
N VAL A 151 6.13 11.43 -25.75
CA VAL A 151 6.67 12.13 -24.56
C VAL A 151 6.00 11.66 -23.26
N ASP A 152 4.80 11.07 -23.37
CA ASP A 152 4.07 10.44 -22.28
C ASP A 152 4.43 8.95 -22.20
N GLY A 153 5.20 8.56 -21.17
CA GLY A 153 5.67 7.18 -20.97
C GLY A 153 4.54 6.15 -20.75
N CYS A 154 3.31 6.60 -20.50
CA CYS A 154 2.16 5.77 -20.12
C CYS A 154 1.06 5.63 -21.18
N ALA A 155 1.41 5.83 -22.46
CA ALA A 155 0.46 5.93 -23.57
C ALA A 155 -0.56 4.77 -23.65
N GLY A 156 -0.12 3.50 -23.57
CA GLY A 156 -1.02 2.33 -23.64
C GLY A 156 -1.99 2.17 -22.48
N GLY A 157 -1.79 2.92 -21.39
CA GLY A 157 -2.67 2.94 -20.22
C GLY A 157 -3.66 4.10 -20.19
N THR A 158 -3.56 5.04 -21.12
CA THR A 158 -4.23 6.35 -21.04
C THR A 158 -5.75 6.24 -20.91
N SER A 159 -6.40 5.32 -21.65
CA SER A 159 -7.86 5.13 -21.57
C SER A 159 -8.31 4.67 -20.18
N PHE A 160 -7.58 3.74 -19.57
CA PHE A 160 -7.85 3.24 -18.23
C PHE A 160 -7.62 4.31 -17.18
N ARG A 161 -6.52 5.06 -17.31
CA ARG A 161 -6.20 6.20 -16.44
C ARG A 161 -7.30 7.25 -16.49
N ASN A 162 -7.71 7.67 -17.69
CA ASN A 162 -8.77 8.66 -17.87
C ASN A 162 -10.08 8.18 -17.23
N SER A 163 -10.41 6.89 -17.39
CA SER A 163 -11.60 6.30 -16.77
C SER A 163 -11.52 6.36 -15.24
N VAL A 164 -10.36 6.07 -14.65
CA VAL A 164 -10.12 6.21 -13.20
C VAL A 164 -10.29 7.67 -12.76
N GLU A 165 -9.64 8.62 -13.43
CA GLU A 165 -9.71 10.04 -13.08
C GLU A 165 -11.14 10.58 -13.19
N VAL A 166 -11.86 10.24 -14.26
CA VAL A 166 -13.28 10.59 -14.42
C VAL A 166 -14.09 10.09 -13.23
N ILE A 167 -13.93 8.83 -12.82
CA ILE A 167 -14.70 8.26 -11.70
C ILE A 167 -14.29 8.90 -10.36
N LEU A 168 -13.00 9.19 -10.15
CA LEU A 168 -12.49 9.80 -8.92
C LEU A 168 -13.00 11.23 -8.72
N TYR A 169 -13.01 12.03 -9.78
CA TYR A 169 -13.35 13.45 -9.74
C TYR A 169 -14.81 13.75 -10.08
N GLN A 170 -15.62 12.73 -10.40
CA GLN A 170 -17.03 12.92 -10.67
C GLN A 170 -17.74 13.46 -9.41
N PRO A 171 -18.43 14.61 -9.50
CA PRO A 171 -19.06 15.26 -8.33
C PRO A 171 -20.08 14.36 -7.63
N ASP A 172 -20.80 13.54 -8.39
CA ASP A 172 -21.89 12.70 -7.88
C ASP A 172 -21.40 11.46 -7.13
N THR A 173 -20.24 10.91 -7.55
CA THR A 173 -19.70 9.67 -6.97
C THR A 173 -19.04 9.92 -5.61
N GLN A 174 -18.52 11.13 -5.39
CA GLN A 174 -17.82 11.55 -4.16
C GLN A 174 -16.78 10.52 -3.69
N ALA A 175 -16.10 9.87 -4.65
CA ALA A 175 -15.22 8.72 -4.38
C ALA A 175 -14.09 9.07 -3.40
N LEU A 176 -13.58 10.31 -3.47
CA LEU A 176 -12.53 10.82 -2.60
C LEU A 176 -13.05 11.33 -1.24
N CYS A 177 -14.35 11.59 -1.10
CA CYS A 177 -14.93 12.11 0.14
C CYS A 177 -15.41 11.00 1.09
N LYS A 178 -15.60 9.78 0.59
CA LYS A 178 -16.07 8.63 1.38
C LYS A 178 -15.07 7.49 1.32
N SER A 179 -14.54 7.09 2.48
CA SER A 179 -13.59 5.98 2.56
C SER A 179 -14.25 4.65 2.21
N ARG A 180 -13.69 3.96 1.22
CA ARG A 180 -14.09 2.60 0.81
C ARG A 180 -12.85 1.78 0.51
N VAL A 181 -12.89 0.49 0.83
CA VAL A 181 -11.78 -0.44 0.61
C VAL A 181 -11.36 -0.49 -0.86
N THR A 182 -12.33 -0.54 -1.79
CA THR A 182 -12.06 -0.58 -3.23
C THR A 182 -11.45 0.72 -3.76
N THR A 183 -11.83 1.88 -3.19
CA THR A 183 -11.18 3.17 -3.50
C THR A 183 -9.73 3.17 -3.02
N ILE A 184 -9.47 2.69 -1.80
CA ILE A 184 -8.10 2.56 -1.27
C ILE A 184 -7.26 1.68 -2.19
N GLN A 185 -7.76 0.50 -2.55
CA GLN A 185 -7.06 -0.43 -3.46
C GLN A 185 -6.77 0.24 -4.81
N ALA A 186 -7.73 0.94 -5.41
CA ALA A 186 -7.54 1.65 -6.66
C ALA A 186 -6.48 2.74 -6.56
N LEU A 187 -6.50 3.56 -5.51
CA LEU A 187 -5.52 4.63 -5.29
C LEU A 187 -4.10 4.07 -5.07
N LEU A 188 -3.96 2.96 -4.35
CA LEU A 188 -2.66 2.28 -4.15
C LEU A 188 -2.11 1.67 -5.44
N LEU A 189 -2.98 1.20 -6.35
CA LEU A 189 -2.58 0.74 -7.68
C LEU A 189 -2.14 1.90 -8.57
N MET A 190 -2.93 2.98 -8.61
CA MET A 190 -2.61 4.19 -9.38
C MET A 190 -1.31 4.81 -8.91
N SER A 191 -1.13 4.98 -7.59
CA SER A 191 0.10 5.53 -7.02
C SER A 191 1.34 4.75 -7.48
N ASP A 192 1.28 3.43 -7.42
CA ASP A 192 2.39 2.55 -7.78
C ASP A 192 2.70 2.56 -9.28
N ALA A 193 1.68 2.53 -10.13
CA ALA A 193 1.84 2.67 -11.57
C ALA A 193 2.42 4.05 -11.95
N LEU A 194 1.91 5.13 -11.37
CA LEU A 194 2.40 6.50 -11.63
C LEU A 194 3.85 6.69 -11.18
N PHE A 195 4.24 6.05 -10.08
CA PHE A 195 5.60 6.13 -9.56
C PHE A 195 6.60 5.37 -10.42
N ARG A 196 6.27 4.11 -10.79
CA ARG A 196 7.19 3.22 -11.51
C ARG A 196 7.24 3.48 -13.00
N TRP A 197 6.10 3.80 -13.61
CA TRP A 197 5.95 3.83 -15.07
C TRP A 197 5.83 5.25 -15.63
N CYS A 198 5.08 6.15 -14.99
CA CYS A 198 4.78 7.48 -15.56
C CYS A 198 5.72 8.61 -15.11
N ASP A 199 6.62 8.37 -14.15
CA ASP A 199 7.48 9.38 -13.50
C ASP A 199 6.70 10.57 -12.89
N GLU A 200 5.40 10.38 -12.59
CA GLU A 200 4.54 11.40 -11.99
C GLU A 200 4.55 11.29 -10.46
N ARG A 201 5.74 11.45 -9.87
CA ARG A 201 5.97 11.21 -8.44
C ARG A 201 5.04 12.00 -7.54
N SER A 202 4.85 13.30 -7.79
CA SER A 202 3.98 14.15 -6.97
C SER A 202 2.52 13.65 -6.93
N LEU A 203 1.99 13.23 -8.09
CA LEU A 203 0.62 12.69 -8.16
C LEU A 203 0.54 11.31 -7.49
N SER A 204 1.56 10.48 -7.68
CA SER A 204 1.68 9.20 -6.97
C SER A 204 1.61 9.37 -5.45
N TRP A 205 2.41 10.30 -4.89
CA TRP A 205 2.41 10.59 -3.45
C TRP A 205 1.05 11.14 -2.97
N HIS A 206 0.37 11.93 -3.81
CA HIS A 206 -0.96 12.43 -3.51
C HIS A 206 -1.98 11.30 -3.36
N TYR A 207 -2.04 10.37 -4.32
CA TYR A 207 -2.94 9.21 -4.24
C TYR A 207 -2.58 8.27 -3.07
N MET A 208 -1.29 8.04 -2.81
CA MET A 208 -0.85 7.29 -1.63
C MET A 208 -1.34 7.95 -0.33
N GLY A 209 -1.15 9.26 -0.18
CA GLY A 209 -1.57 10.00 1.00
C GLY A 209 -3.08 9.93 1.25
N ILE A 210 -3.88 10.07 0.19
CA ILE A 210 -5.35 9.90 0.29
C ILE A 210 -5.69 8.47 0.73
N ALA A 211 -5.08 7.46 0.12
CA ALA A 211 -5.32 6.06 0.47
C ALA A 211 -4.99 5.77 1.94
N ILE A 212 -3.87 6.29 2.45
CA ILE A 212 -3.47 6.16 3.86
C ILE A 212 -4.50 6.83 4.78
N ASN A 213 -4.98 8.03 4.44
CA ASN A 213 -6.01 8.70 5.23
C ASN A 213 -7.32 7.88 5.29
N MET A 214 -7.73 7.27 4.17
CA MET A 214 -8.89 6.39 4.14
C MET A 214 -8.69 5.09 4.94
N ILE A 215 -7.47 4.53 4.96
CA ILE A 215 -7.10 3.38 5.83
C ILE A 215 -7.26 3.76 7.31
N ILE A 216 -6.89 5.00 7.67
CA ILE A 216 -7.04 5.51 9.03
C ILE A 216 -8.52 5.69 9.37
N ASP A 217 -9.29 6.33 8.50
CA ASP A 217 -10.73 6.58 8.67
C ASP A 217 -11.53 5.29 8.87
N LEU A 218 -11.26 4.25 8.07
CA LEU A 218 -11.90 2.94 8.24
C LEU A 218 -11.39 2.16 9.46
N GLY A 219 -10.31 2.60 10.11
CA GLY A 219 -9.70 1.89 11.22
C GLY A 219 -8.95 0.61 10.83
N ILE A 220 -8.58 0.45 9.56
CA ILE A 220 -7.88 -0.73 9.02
C ILE A 220 -6.49 -0.88 9.65
N HIS A 221 -5.87 0.22 10.06
CA HIS A 221 -4.58 0.26 10.76
C HIS A 221 -4.59 -0.34 12.18
N THR A 222 -5.76 -0.56 12.79
CA THR A 222 -5.88 -1.05 14.17
C THR A 222 -6.68 -2.35 14.23
N THR A 223 -6.06 -3.46 14.68
CA THR A 223 -6.70 -4.77 14.81
C THR A 223 -7.95 -4.79 15.71
N ARG A 224 -8.09 -3.81 16.61
CA ARG A 224 -9.23 -3.66 17.54
C ARG A 224 -10.37 -2.78 16.99
N SER A 225 -10.26 -2.28 15.76
CA SER A 225 -11.25 -1.38 15.16
C SER A 225 -12.59 -2.08 14.91
N ARG A 226 -13.64 -1.27 14.71
CA ARG A 226 -14.97 -1.80 14.33
C ARG A 226 -14.90 -2.59 13.03
N PHE A 227 -14.07 -2.17 12.07
CA PHE A 227 -13.87 -2.86 10.80
C PHE A 227 -13.61 -4.36 10.98
N TYR A 228 -12.65 -4.74 11.84
CA TYR A 228 -12.34 -6.15 12.07
C TYR A 228 -13.34 -6.85 13.00
N LYS A 229 -13.95 -6.12 13.95
CA LYS A 229 -14.89 -6.71 14.92
C LYS A 229 -16.26 -7.04 14.32
N SER A 230 -16.74 -6.24 13.38
CA SER A 230 -18.03 -6.45 12.72
C SER A 230 -17.92 -7.11 11.35
N GLY A 231 -16.72 -7.19 10.79
CA GLY A 231 -16.47 -7.75 9.46
C GLY A 231 -16.39 -9.27 9.44
N SER A 232 -16.70 -9.83 8.28
CA SER A 232 -16.50 -11.25 7.97
C SER A 232 -15.00 -11.61 7.98
N LEU A 233 -14.67 -12.91 8.04
CA LEU A 233 -13.27 -13.36 7.94
C LEU A 233 -12.61 -12.90 6.62
N GLU A 234 -13.40 -12.76 5.56
CA GLU A 234 -12.95 -12.24 4.26
C GLU A 234 -12.63 -10.74 4.35
N ASP A 235 -13.48 -9.95 5.02
CA ASP A 235 -13.25 -8.51 5.23
C ASP A 235 -11.97 -8.27 6.03
N GLN A 236 -11.71 -9.11 7.03
CA GLN A 236 -10.50 -9.03 7.85
C GLN A 236 -9.24 -9.34 7.02
N GLU A 237 -9.29 -10.37 6.16
CA GLU A 237 -8.19 -10.71 5.27
C GLU A 237 -7.91 -9.60 4.25
N ILE A 238 -8.97 -9.02 3.67
CA ILE A 238 -8.85 -7.89 2.73
C ILE A 238 -8.26 -6.66 3.43
N GLY A 239 -8.74 -6.32 4.63
CA GLY A 239 -8.20 -5.23 5.44
C GLY A 239 -6.70 -5.40 5.72
N ARG A 240 -6.28 -6.61 6.14
CA ARG A 240 -4.86 -6.92 6.36
C ARG A 240 -4.04 -6.73 5.09
N ARG A 241 -4.51 -7.25 3.95
CA ARG A 241 -3.82 -7.11 2.66
C ARG A 241 -3.63 -5.66 2.24
N VAL A 242 -4.68 -4.85 2.36
CA VAL A 242 -4.64 -3.42 2.03
C VAL A 242 -3.68 -2.68 2.96
N PHE A 243 -3.73 -2.94 4.26
CA PHE A 243 -2.82 -2.35 5.23
C PHE A 243 -1.35 -2.66 4.90
N TRP A 244 -1.02 -3.94 4.72
CA TRP A 244 0.35 -4.37 4.44
C TRP A 244 0.84 -3.94 3.06
N ALA A 245 -0.05 -3.85 2.06
CA ALA A 245 0.32 -3.32 0.76
C ALA A 245 0.67 -1.83 0.82
N ALA A 246 -0.09 -1.02 1.57
CA ALA A 246 0.22 0.39 1.77
C ALA A 246 1.56 0.57 2.52
N TYR A 247 1.80 -0.21 3.57
CA TYR A 247 3.03 -0.15 4.34
C TYR A 247 4.26 -0.67 3.58
N GLY A 248 4.12 -1.75 2.81
CA GLY A 248 5.20 -2.27 1.98
C GLY A 248 5.69 -1.25 0.95
N LYS A 249 4.76 -0.52 0.31
CA LYS A 249 5.09 0.52 -0.68
C LYS A 249 5.81 1.73 -0.08
N LEU A 250 5.58 2.04 1.19
CA LEU A 250 6.31 3.11 1.90
C LEU A 250 7.80 2.80 2.12
N HIS A 251 8.23 1.54 2.01
CA HIS A 251 9.64 1.16 2.21
C HIS A 251 10.43 1.11 0.89
N GLU A 252 9.75 1.07 -0.26
CA GLU A 252 10.39 0.96 -1.58
C GLU A 252 10.52 2.30 -2.31
N ALA A 253 9.86 3.35 -1.83
CA ALA A 253 9.83 4.70 -2.41
C ALA A 253 10.74 5.68 -1.65
#